data_AF-A0AA38CWS5-F1
#
_entry.id   AF-A0AA38CWS5-F1
#
_cell.length_a   1.000
_cell.length_b   1.000
_cell.length_c   1.000
_cell.angle_alpha   90.00
_cell.angle_beta   90.00
_cell.angle_gamma   90.00
#
_symmetry.space_group_name_H-M   'P 1'
#
loop_
_entity.id
_entity.type
_entity.pdbx_description
1 polymer ?
#
loop_
_entity_poly.entity_id
_entity_poly.type
_entity_poly.pdbx_seq_one_letter_code
_entity_poly.pdbx_strand_id
1 'polypeptide(L)'
;MAQVAKHPEYLLYKFLYPLLMQNYNQSMLQTRELIRKGQSIEQVKKQRRLKQGTIQDHLIEWSLLDTKFPFSNFLSQDKQNRLKELPQASYTYPFKELAESFDATFLEIRLYQIWREKQSLC
;
A
#
# COMPACT_ATOMS: atom_id res chain seq x y z
N MET A 1 -22.98 5.18 9.22
CA MET A 1 -21.49 5.18 9.23
C MET A 1 -20.88 5.63 7.90
N ALA A 2 -21.31 5.08 6.74
CA ALA A 2 -20.71 5.38 5.42
C ALA A 2 -20.83 6.83 4.91
N GLN A 3 -21.85 7.60 5.33
CA GLN A 3 -21.98 9.01 4.89
C GLN A 3 -21.02 9.95 5.63
N VAL A 4 -20.92 9.83 6.96
CA VAL A 4 -20.04 10.69 7.78
C VAL A 4 -18.57 10.58 7.35
N ALA A 5 -18.13 9.38 6.94
CA ALA A 5 -16.76 9.15 6.49
C ALA A 5 -16.36 9.92 5.21
N LYS A 6 -17.33 10.41 4.44
CA LYS A 6 -17.10 11.21 3.21
C LYS A 6 -16.95 12.71 3.48
N HIS A 7 -17.20 13.15 4.70
CA HIS A 7 -17.24 14.57 5.10
C HIS A 7 -16.22 14.86 6.22
N PRO A 8 -14.91 14.94 5.89
CA PRO A 8 -13.86 15.18 6.88
C PRO A 8 -13.98 16.54 7.59
N GLU A 9 -14.74 17.47 7.03
CA GLU A 9 -15.03 18.79 7.59
C GLU A 9 -15.97 18.74 8.81
N TYR A 10 -16.81 17.71 8.92
CA TYR A 10 -17.81 17.62 9.98
C TYR A 10 -17.16 17.39 11.35
N LEU A 11 -17.68 18.10 12.36
CA LEU A 11 -17.25 17.93 13.75
C LEU A 11 -17.46 16.48 14.22
N LEU A 12 -18.56 15.86 13.81
CA LEU A 12 -18.83 14.44 14.09
C LEU A 12 -17.78 13.52 13.48
N TYR A 13 -17.30 13.80 12.27
CA TYR A 13 -16.19 13.03 11.68
C TYR A 13 -14.94 13.17 12.53
N LYS A 14 -14.58 14.39 12.94
CA LYS A 14 -13.40 14.64 13.79
C LYS A 14 -13.48 13.90 15.12
N PHE A 15 -14.66 13.83 15.74
CA PHE A 15 -14.88 13.07 16.98
C PHE A 15 -14.80 11.56 16.78
N LEU A 16 -15.33 11.03 15.67
CA LEU A 16 -15.32 9.59 15.39
C LEU A 16 -14.00 9.11 14.79
N TYR A 17 -13.18 10.03 14.25
CA TYR A 17 -11.92 9.70 13.59
C TYR A 17 -10.99 8.83 14.44
N PRO A 18 -10.73 9.14 15.74
CA PRO A 18 -9.90 8.27 16.57
C PRO A 18 -10.43 6.83 16.66
N LEU A 19 -11.75 6.65 16.80
CA LEU A 19 -12.40 5.34 16.87
C LEU A 19 -12.32 4.58 15.54
N LEU A 20 -12.51 5.29 14.42
CA LEU A 20 -12.34 4.71 13.09
C LEU A 20 -10.89 4.24 12.87
N MET A 21 -9.93 5.02 13.34
CA MET A 21 -8.51 4.71 13.22
C MET A 21 -8.05 3.62 14.19
N GLN A 22 -8.74 3.34 15.30
CA GLN A 22 -8.39 2.24 16.22
C GLN A 22 -8.39 0.87 15.54
N ASN A 23 -9.28 0.65 14.57
CA ASN A 23 -9.36 -0.60 13.83
C ASN A 23 -8.28 -0.76 12.75
N TYR A 24 -7.52 0.31 12.46
CA TYR A 24 -6.36 0.23 11.59
C TYR A 24 -5.14 -0.23 12.38
N ASN A 25 -4.23 -0.93 11.71
CA ASN A 25 -2.93 -1.23 12.27
C ASN A 25 -2.18 0.08 12.58
N GLN A 26 -2.06 0.42 13.87
CA GLN A 26 -1.42 1.65 14.32
C GLN A 26 0.03 1.78 13.84
N SER A 27 0.72 0.64 13.71
CA SER A 27 2.08 0.62 13.20
C SER A 27 2.14 0.96 11.71
N MET A 28 1.17 0.48 10.92
CA MET A 28 1.05 0.86 9.51
C MET A 28 0.81 2.37 9.36
N LEU A 29 -0.08 2.94 10.18
CA LEU A 29 -0.38 4.38 10.14
C LEU A 29 0.87 5.22 10.36
N GLN A 30 1.72 4.84 11.31
CA GLN A 30 3.00 5.53 11.53
C GLN A 30 3.93 5.45 10.30
N THR A 31 4.01 4.29 9.62
CA THR A 31 4.75 4.19 8.35
C THR A 31 4.15 5.11 7.29
N ARG A 32 2.82 5.09 7.14
CA ARG A 32 2.11 5.93 6.17
C ARG A 32 2.41 7.41 6.37
N GLU A 33 2.31 7.91 7.60
CA GLU A 33 2.53 9.34 7.88
C GLU A 33 3.95 9.78 7.52
N LEU A 34 4.95 8.93 7.74
CA LEU A 34 6.33 9.23 7.38
C LEU A 34 6.56 9.21 5.86
N ILE A 35 6.00 8.24 5.15
CA ILE A 35 6.05 8.19 3.68
C ILE A 35 5.33 9.41 3.06
N ARG A 36 4.17 9.81 3.61
CA ARG A 36 3.43 11.01 3.17
C ARG A 36 4.22 12.31 3.37
N LYS A 37 5.17 12.33 4.31
CA LYS A 37 6.12 13.45 4.50
C LYS A 37 7.30 13.42 3.52
N GLY A 38 7.29 12.52 2.54
CA GLY A 38 8.33 12.41 1.51
C GLY A 38 9.54 11.57 1.92
N GLN A 39 9.47 10.85 3.04
CA GLN A 39 10.57 9.97 3.43
C GLN A 39 10.60 8.70 2.57
N SER A 40 11.81 8.22 2.27
CA SER A 40 12.03 6.95 1.58
C SER A 40 11.81 5.76 2.52
N ILE A 41 11.56 4.57 1.96
CA ILE A 41 11.45 3.31 2.72
C ILE A 41 12.65 3.11 3.66
N GLU A 42 13.86 3.39 3.17
CA GLU A 42 15.09 3.26 3.96
C GLU A 42 15.17 4.25 5.12
N GLN A 43 14.76 5.50 4.89
CA GLN A 43 14.67 6.51 5.94
C GLN A 43 13.66 6.10 7.02
N VAL A 44 12.47 5.63 6.60
CA VAL A 44 11.43 5.15 7.51
C VAL A 44 11.91 3.94 8.30
N LYS A 45 12.56 2.97 7.65
CA LYS A 45 13.14 1.78 8.28
C LYS A 45 14.11 2.17 9.40
N LYS A 46 15.04 3.08 9.11
CA LYS A 46 16.04 3.58 10.07
C LYS A 46 15.38 4.35 11.23
N GLN A 47 14.46 5.27 10.92
CA GLN A 47 13.79 6.10 11.92
C GLN A 47 12.92 5.25 12.86
N ARG A 48 12.19 4.28 12.32
CA ARG A 48 11.29 3.41 13.11
C ARG A 48 12.00 2.19 13.72
N ARG A 49 13.24 1.91 13.34
CA ARG A 49 14.01 0.73 13.76
C ARG A 49 13.26 -0.59 13.47
N LEU A 50 12.62 -0.66 12.30
CA LEU A 50 11.87 -1.83 11.85
C LEU A 50 12.63 -2.62 10.79
N LYS A 51 12.27 -3.89 10.59
CA LYS A 51 12.78 -4.68 9.48
C LYS A 51 12.15 -4.22 8.16
N GLN A 52 12.86 -4.42 7.06
CA GLN A 52 12.34 -4.07 5.72
C GLN A 52 11.02 -4.79 5.42
N GLY A 53 10.92 -6.09 5.73
CA GLY A 53 9.69 -6.86 5.55
C GLY A 53 8.49 -6.22 6.27
N THR A 54 8.68 -5.76 7.52
CA THR A 54 7.62 -5.07 8.28
C THR A 54 7.17 -3.78 7.61
N ILE A 55 8.08 -3.00 7.05
CA ILE A 55 7.71 -1.79 6.30
C ILE A 55 6.96 -2.15 5.00
N GLN A 56 7.38 -3.22 4.31
CA GLN A 56 6.68 -3.71 3.13
C GLN A 56 5.25 -4.18 3.45
N ASP A 57 5.07 -4.91 4.55
CA ASP A 57 3.74 -5.34 5.03
C ASP A 57 2.83 -4.14 5.31
N HIS A 58 3.35 -3.09 5.97
CA HIS A 58 2.60 -1.86 6.19
C HIS A 58 2.20 -1.17 4.88
N LEU A 59 3.08 -1.15 3.87
CA LEU A 59 2.76 -0.54 2.57
C LEU A 59 1.70 -1.34 1.82
N ILE A 60 1.76 -2.68 1.88
CA ILE A 60 0.75 -3.57 1.30
C ILE A 60 -0.60 -3.35 1.98
N GLU A 61 -0.65 -3.37 3.31
CA GLU A 61 -1.86 -3.12 4.08
C GLU A 61 -2.45 -1.74 3.78
N TRP A 62 -1.63 -0.69 3.76
CA TRP A 62 -2.07 0.64 3.38
C TRP A 62 -2.67 0.66 1.96
N SER A 63 -2.02 0.01 1.00
CA SER A 63 -2.51 -0.04 -0.38
C SER A 63 -3.84 -0.77 -0.55
N LEU A 64 -4.15 -1.74 0.33
CA LEU A 64 -5.44 -2.43 0.32
C LEU A 64 -6.56 -1.52 0.82
N LEU A 65 -6.30 -0.81 1.93
CA LEU A 65 -7.32 -0.06 2.69
C LEU A 65 -7.59 1.34 2.12
N ASP A 66 -6.60 2.00 1.53
CA ASP A 66 -6.70 3.39 1.08
C ASP A 66 -6.83 3.49 -0.45
N THR A 67 -7.98 3.98 -0.93
CA THR A 67 -8.21 4.20 -2.37
C THR A 67 -7.33 5.29 -2.96
N LYS A 68 -6.69 6.12 -2.12
CA LYS A 68 -5.75 7.18 -2.53
C LYS A 68 -4.29 6.78 -2.32
N PHE A 69 -3.99 5.48 -2.12
CA PHE A 69 -2.62 5.01 -2.04
C PHE A 69 -1.81 5.42 -3.30
N PRO A 70 -0.63 6.03 -3.14
CA PRO A 70 0.13 6.60 -4.26
C PRO A 70 0.95 5.52 -4.99
N PHE A 71 0.27 4.63 -5.73
CA PHE A 71 0.93 3.53 -6.46
C PHE A 71 2.08 4.00 -7.38
N SER A 72 1.94 5.18 -7.99
CA SER A 72 2.96 5.78 -8.86
C SER A 72 4.32 6.02 -8.18
N ASN A 73 4.35 6.15 -6.84
CA ASN A 73 5.61 6.32 -6.10
C ASN A 73 6.45 5.03 -6.07
N PHE A 74 5.83 3.88 -6.33
CA PHE A 74 6.46 2.57 -6.22
C PHE A 74 6.49 1.82 -7.58
N LEU A 75 5.47 2.06 -8.40
CA LEU A 75 5.26 1.45 -9.71
C LEU A 75 5.41 2.51 -10.81
N SER A 76 6.64 2.76 -11.26
CA SER A 76 6.88 3.58 -12.45
C SER A 76 6.22 2.96 -13.68
N GLN A 77 6.05 3.74 -14.75
CA GLN A 77 5.47 3.23 -16.00
C GLN A 77 6.27 2.04 -16.55
N ASP A 78 7.60 2.08 -16.47
CA ASP A 78 8.47 0.98 -16.89
C ASP A 78 8.21 -0.29 -16.07
N LYS A 79 8.01 -0.17 -14.75
CA LYS A 79 7.68 -1.31 -13.90
C LYS A 79 6.30 -1.88 -14.22
N GLN A 80 5.30 -1.03 -14.44
CA GLN A 80 3.98 -1.48 -14.87
C GLN A 80 4.06 -2.21 -16.21
N ASN A 81 4.82 -1.68 -17.17
CA ASN A 81 5.02 -2.31 -18.48
C ASN A 81 5.72 -3.67 -18.39
N ARG A 82 6.64 -3.86 -17.44
CA ARG A 82 7.26 -5.17 -17.18
C ARG A 82 6.29 -6.15 -16.54
N LEU A 83 5.54 -5.68 -15.56
CA LEU A 83 4.61 -6.50 -14.78
C LEU A 83 3.27 -6.78 -15.49
N LYS A 84 3.01 -6.14 -16.64
CA LYS A 84 1.76 -6.31 -17.40
C LYS A 84 1.46 -7.76 -17.79
N GLU A 85 2.51 -8.55 -18.04
CA GLU A 85 2.40 -9.95 -18.44
C GLU A 85 2.16 -10.90 -17.24
N LEU A 86 2.09 -10.38 -16.01
CA LEU A 86 1.73 -11.20 -14.85
C LEU A 86 0.34 -11.82 -15.06
N PRO A 87 0.15 -13.13 -14.83
CA PRO A 87 -1.15 -13.76 -14.88
C PRO A 87 -2.18 -13.04 -13.99
N GLN A 88 -3.45 -13.04 -14.39
CA GLN A 88 -4.53 -12.43 -13.60
C GLN A 88 -4.57 -13.02 -12.17
N ALA A 89 -4.48 -14.35 -12.09
CA ALA A 89 -4.39 -15.09 -10.83
C ALA A 89 -2.98 -15.15 -10.22
N SER A 90 -2.03 -14.30 -10.63
CA SER A 90 -0.63 -14.36 -10.13
C SER A 90 -0.49 -14.27 -8.61
N TYR A 91 -1.51 -13.80 -7.88
CA TYR A 91 -1.51 -13.82 -6.42
C TYR A 91 -1.50 -15.23 -5.83
N THR A 92 -1.93 -16.26 -6.58
CA THR A 92 -1.90 -17.68 -6.15
C THR A 92 -0.55 -18.35 -6.39
N TYR A 93 0.37 -17.70 -7.09
CA TYR A 93 1.66 -18.28 -7.48
C TYR A 93 2.70 -18.04 -6.38
N PRO A 94 3.65 -18.97 -6.18
CA PRO A 94 4.78 -18.75 -5.29
C PRO A 94 5.57 -17.51 -5.71
N PHE A 95 5.88 -16.64 -4.75
CA PHE A 95 6.58 -15.39 -5.04
C PHE A 95 7.92 -15.59 -5.76
N LYS A 96 8.68 -16.64 -5.41
CA LYS A 96 9.99 -16.91 -6.00
C LYS A 96 9.92 -17.07 -7.52
N GLU A 97 8.91 -17.78 -8.01
CA GLU A 97 8.69 -17.99 -9.45
C GLU A 97 8.42 -16.67 -10.20
N LEU A 98 7.65 -15.79 -9.57
CA LEU A 98 7.34 -14.47 -10.12
C LEU A 98 8.56 -13.53 -10.08
N ALA A 99 9.32 -13.54 -8.99
CA ALA A 99 10.47 -12.66 -8.81
C ALA A 99 11.57 -12.94 -9.86
N GLU A 100 11.84 -14.22 -10.12
CA GLU A 100 12.83 -14.66 -11.11
C GLU A 100 12.42 -14.28 -12.54
N SER A 101 11.13 -14.38 -12.86
CA SER A 101 10.63 -14.15 -14.21
C SER A 101 10.51 -12.66 -14.60
N PHE A 102 10.36 -11.77 -13.62
CA PHE A 102 9.97 -10.37 -13.86
C PHE A 102 11.00 -9.33 -13.38
N ASP A 103 12.13 -9.75 -12.78
CA ASP A 103 13.16 -8.86 -12.21
C ASP A 103 12.53 -7.75 -11.34
N ALA A 104 11.69 -8.18 -10.39
CA ALA A 104 10.90 -7.31 -9.54
C ALA A 104 10.98 -7.74 -8.08
N THR A 105 10.94 -6.77 -7.20
CA THR A 105 10.91 -6.99 -5.76
C THR A 105 9.54 -7.50 -5.30
N PHE A 106 9.52 -8.11 -4.12
CA PHE A 106 8.29 -8.54 -3.44
C PHE A 106 7.24 -7.43 -3.35
N LEU A 107 7.67 -6.25 -2.93
CA LEU A 107 6.77 -5.11 -2.77
C LEU A 107 6.16 -4.68 -4.12
N GLU A 108 6.96 -4.63 -5.18
CA GLU A 108 6.48 -4.21 -6.51
C GLU A 108 5.44 -5.18 -7.07
N ILE A 109 5.70 -6.49 -6.98
CA ILE A 109 4.74 -7.50 -7.44
C ILE A 109 3.42 -7.37 -6.67
N ARG A 110 3.47 -7.24 -5.33
CA ARG A 110 2.27 -7.12 -4.51
C ARG A 110 1.50 -5.83 -4.78
N LEU A 111 2.19 -4.70 -4.87
CA LEU A 111 1.55 -3.43 -5.18
C LEU A 111 0.94 -3.45 -6.58
N TYR A 112 1.59 -4.09 -7.56
CA TYR A 112 1.05 -4.19 -8.92
C TYR A 112 -0.22 -5.07 -8.97
N GLN A 113 -0.23 -6.20 -8.27
CA GLN A 113 -1.41 -7.06 -8.15
C GLN A 113 -2.60 -6.30 -7.57
N ILE A 114 -2.39 -5.56 -6.48
CA ILE A 114 -3.42 -4.76 -5.82
C ILE A 114 -3.88 -3.60 -6.71
N TRP A 115 -2.93 -2.91 -7.36
CA TRP A 115 -3.24 -1.82 -8.28
C TRP A 115 -4.16 -2.29 -9.40
N ARG A 116 -3.79 -3.38 -10.09
CA ARG A 116 -4.57 -3.93 -11.19
C ARG A 116 -5.96 -4.37 -10.76
N GLU A 117 -6.08 -5.04 -9.61
CA GLU A 117 -7.38 -5.45 -9.05
C GLU A 117 -8.28 -4.25 -8.77
N LYS A 118 -7.72 -3.16 -8.22
CA LYS A 118 -8.46 -1.91 -8.00
C LYS A 118 -8.90 -1.23 -9.29
N GLN A 119 -8.13 -1.35 -10.38
CA GLN A 119 -8.53 -0.82 -11.69
C GLN A 119 -9.68 -1.64 -12.31
N SER A 120 -9.74 -2.95 -12.11
CA SER A 120 -10.82 -3.80 -12.64
C SER A 120 -12.16 -3.66 -11.90
N LEU A 121 -12.16 -3.02 -10.72
CA LEU A 121 -13.35 -2.77 -9.90
C LEU A 121 -13.98 -1.39 -10.17
N CYS A 122 -13.40 -0.59 -11.07
CA CYS A 122 -13.90 0.72 -11.50
C CYS A 122 -14.46 0.64 -12.93
#